data_AF-A0A8J7DBS6-F1
#
_entry.id   AF-A0A8J7DBS6-F1
#
_cell.length_a   1.000
_cell.length_b   1.000
_cell.length_c   1.000
_cell.angle_alpha   90.00
_cell.angle_beta   90.00
_cell.angle_gamma   90.00
#
_symmetry.space_group_name_H-M   'P 1'
#
loop_
_entity.id
_entity.type
_entity.pdbx_description
1 polymer ?
#
loop_
_entity_poly.entity_id
_entity_poly.type
_entity_poly.pdbx_seq_one_letter_code
_entity_poly.pdbx_strand_id
1 'polypeptide(L)' 'MKAASHSAYGNKSSQYFRRLGLPFKIYDLRHAHAGRMALKGIDPAIAARSQGHSLKVHSDIYLHYLGADQLRSAFLEKLR' A
#
# COMPACT_ATOMS: atom_id res chain seq x y z
N MET A 1 12.34 -11.43 27.38
CA MET A 1 11.07 -10.77 26.99
C MET A 1 10.58 -11.40 25.68
N LYS A 2 9.31 -11.78 25.57
CA LYS A 2 8.76 -12.36 24.33
C LYS A 2 8.47 -11.22 23.35
N ALA A 3 8.96 -11.31 22.11
CA ALA A 3 8.65 -10.32 21.08
C ALA A 3 7.13 -10.28 20.84
N ALA A 4 6.56 -9.08 20.81
CA ALA A 4 5.15 -8.90 20.48
C ALA A 4 4.87 -9.40 19.04
N SER A 5 3.68 -9.93 18.81
CA SER A 5 3.27 -10.38 17.47
C SER A 5 3.13 -9.20 16.50
N HIS A 6 3.23 -9.47 15.19
CA HIS A 6 2.96 -8.45 14.17
C HIS A 6 1.57 -7.80 14.32
N SER A 7 0.57 -8.57 14.77
CA SER A 7 -0.77 -8.06 15.06
C SER A 7 -0.80 -7.08 16.24
N ALA A 8 -0.01 -7.34 17.29
CA ALA A 8 0.10 -6.44 18.43
C ALA A 8 0.74 -5.10 18.03
N TYR A 9 1.78 -5.13 17.19
CA TYR A 9 2.37 -3.90 16.63
C TYR A 9 1.39 -3.17 15.71
N GLY A 10 0.69 -3.87 14.82
CA GLY A 10 -0.30 -3.26 13.93
C GLY A 10 -1.44 -2.56 14.70
N ASN A 11 -1.94 -3.19 15.77
CA ASN A 11 -2.96 -2.59 16.63
C ASN A 11 -2.41 -1.35 17.36
N LYS A 12 -1.20 -1.42 17.94
CA LYS A 12 -0.58 -0.29 18.63
C LYS A 12 -0.42 0.92 17.69
N SER A 13 0.05 0.69 16.46
CA SER A 13 0.20 1.76 15.47
C SER A 13 -1.14 2.33 15.01
N SER A 14 -2.15 1.48 14.83
CA SER A 14 -3.50 1.95 14.47
C SER A 14 -4.12 2.83 15.56
N GLN A 15 -3.95 2.43 16.83
CA GLN A 15 -4.40 3.21 17.98
C GLN A 15 -3.69 4.56 18.09
N TYR A 16 -2.39 4.58 17.78
CA TYR A 16 -1.62 5.81 17.75
C TYR A 16 -2.15 6.80 16.72
N PHE A 17 -2.40 6.35 15.48
CA PHE A 17 -2.98 7.19 14.42
C PHE A 17 -4.37 7.72 14.80
N ARG A 18 -5.18 6.88 15.43
CA ARG A 18 -6.49 7.30 15.94
C ARG A 18 -6.37 8.41 16.99
N ARG A 19 -5.40 8.30 17.91
CA ARG A 19 -5.16 9.33 18.95
C ARG A 19 -4.65 10.65 18.38
N LEU A 20 -3.90 10.59 17.27
CA LEU A 20 -3.45 11.80 16.58
C LEU A 20 -4.58 12.54 15.84
N GLY A 21 -5.77 11.94 15.70
CA GLY A 21 -6.89 12.57 15.01
C GLY A 21 -6.66 12.80 13.52
N LEU A 22 -5.80 11.99 12.89
CA LEU A 22 -5.49 12.14 11.47
C LEU A 22 -6.69 11.78 10.59
N PRO A 23 -6.87 12.44 9.43
CA PRO A 23 -7.97 12.14 8.51
C PRO A 23 -7.77 10.84 7.72
N PHE A 24 -6.72 10.07 8.03
CA PHE A 24 -6.38 8.81 7.36
C PHE A 24 -5.87 7.77 8.37
N LYS A 25 -6.00 6.51 8.01
CA LYS A 25 -5.55 5.34 8.76
C LYS A 25 -4.13 4.96 8.33
N ILE A 26 -3.42 4.23 9.18
CA ILE A 26 -2.08 3.73 8.86
C ILE A 26 -2.05 2.84 7.61
N TYR A 27 -3.14 2.10 7.34
CA TYR A 27 -3.26 1.30 6.12
C TYR A 27 -3.26 2.15 4.83
N ASP A 28 -3.75 3.39 4.91
CA ASP A 28 -3.76 4.30 3.76
C ASP A 28 -2.32 4.68 3.35
N LEU A 29 -1.39 4.76 4.33
CA LEU A 29 0.04 4.95 4.03
C LEU A 29 0.65 3.75 3.31
N ARG A 30 0.21 2.53 3.63
CA ARG A 30 0.63 1.31 2.94
C ARG A 30 0.15 1.32 1.49
N HIS A 31 -1.09 1.74 1.25
CA HIS A 31 -1.64 1.91 -0.11
C HIS A 31 -0.90 3.01 -0.89
N ALA A 32 -0.65 4.18 -0.28
CA ALA A 32 0.12 5.25 -0.89
C ALA A 32 1.56 4.83 -1.25
N HIS A 33 2.18 4.00 -0.42
CA HIS A 33 3.48 3.40 -0.74
C HIS A 33 3.42 2.51 -1.98
N ALA A 34 2.41 1.64 -2.10
CA ALA A 34 2.20 0.82 -3.30
C ALA A 34 2.05 1.67 -4.57
N GLY A 35 1.21 2.72 -4.53
CA GLY A 35 1.05 3.64 -5.65
C GLY A 35 2.34 4.35 -6.04
N ARG A 36 3.15 4.78 -5.07
CA ARG A 36 4.47 5.38 -5.35
C ARG A 36 5.45 4.39 -5.99
N MET A 37 5.42 3.11 -5.62
CA MET A 37 6.27 2.10 -6.24
C MET A 37 5.89 1.89 -7.71
N ALA A 38 4.59 1.86 -8.01
CA ALA A 38 4.10 1.75 -9.38
C ALA A 38 4.47 2.98 -10.23
N LEU A 39 4.33 4.20 -9.69
CA LEU A 39 4.76 5.44 -10.35
C LEU A 39 6.28 5.47 -10.61
N LYS A 40 7.08 4.78 -9.77
CA LYS A 40 8.53 4.63 -9.96
C LYS A 40 8.90 3.47 -10.90
N GLY A 41 7.92 2.78 -11.48
CA GLY A 41 8.14 1.63 -12.36
C GLY A 41 8.70 0.40 -11.65
N ILE A 42 8.55 0.30 -10.31
CA ILE A 42 9.02 -0.88 -9.58
C ILE A 42 8.10 -2.06 -9.89
N ASP A 43 8.71 -3.21 -10.15
CA ASP A 43 7.99 -4.45 -10.42
C ASP A 43 6.95 -4.76 -9.33
N PRO A 44 5.69 -5.06 -9.71
CA PRO A 44 4.61 -5.27 -8.76
C PRO A 44 4.80 -6.51 -7.87
N ALA A 45 5.56 -7.53 -8.30
CA ALA A 45 5.89 -8.67 -7.46
C ALA A 45 6.93 -8.30 -6.39
N ILE A 46 7.90 -7.44 -6.72
CA ILE A 46 8.83 -6.86 -5.74
C ILE A 46 8.07 -5.97 -4.75
N ALA A 47 7.16 -5.13 -5.25
CA ALA A 47 6.33 -4.28 -4.41
C ALA A 47 5.45 -5.09 -3.45
N ALA A 48 4.79 -6.15 -3.95
CA ALA A 48 3.98 -7.07 -3.15
C ALA A 48 4.80 -7.76 -2.04
N ARG A 49 5.98 -8.29 -2.40
CA ARG A 49 6.87 -8.95 -1.44
C ARG A 49 7.38 -8.00 -0.36
N SER A 50 7.74 -6.76 -0.73
CA SER A 50 8.17 -5.73 0.24
C SER A 50 7.10 -5.38 1.26
N GLN A 51 5.83 -5.54 0.88
CA GLN A 51 4.68 -5.29 1.73
C GLN A 51 4.18 -6.55 2.45
N GLY A 52 4.82 -7.72 2.25
CA GLY A 52 4.41 -8.96 2.92
C GLY A 52 3.08 -9.52 2.43
N HIS A 53 2.76 -9.31 1.15
CA HIS A 53 1.56 -9.85 0.49
C HIS A 53 1.93 -10.70 -0.72
N SER A 54 1.01 -11.57 -1.15
CA SER A 54 1.11 -12.21 -2.46
C SER A 54 0.84 -11.19 -3.57
N LEU A 55 1.35 -11.45 -4.78
CA LEU A 55 1.07 -10.61 -5.95
C LEU A 55 -0.44 -10.47 -6.18
N LYS A 56 -1.21 -11.55 -6.01
CA LYS A 56 -2.67 -11.50 -6.15
C LYS A 56 -3.31 -10.51 -5.17
N VAL A 57 -3.02 -10.64 -3.87
CA VAL A 57 -3.58 -9.74 -2.84
C VAL A 57 -3.15 -8.30 -3.10
N HIS A 58 -1.90 -8.10 -3.49
CA HIS A 58 -1.36 -6.79 -3.83
C HIS A 58 -2.09 -6.17 -5.02
N SER A 59 -2.30 -6.93 -6.10
CA SER A 59 -3.02 -6.50 -7.30
C SER A 59 -4.49 -6.22 -7.02
N ASP A 60 -5.19 -7.09 -6.28
CA ASP A 60 -6.62 -6.89 -5.94
C ASP A 60 -6.82 -5.58 -5.15
N ILE A 61 -5.94 -5.34 -4.18
CA ILE A 61 -5.95 -4.12 -3.37
C ILE A 61 -5.55 -2.91 -4.22
N TYR A 62 -4.44 -2.99 -4.94
CA TYR A 62 -3.91 -1.87 -5.70
C TYR A 62 -4.84 -1.42 -6.81
N LEU A 63 -5.39 -2.37 -7.57
CA LEU A 63 -6.36 -2.08 -8.63
C LEU A 63 -7.66 -1.49 -8.07
N HIS A 64 -8.04 -1.82 -6.84
CA HIS A 64 -9.19 -1.17 -6.18
C HIS A 64 -8.94 0.31 -5.88
N TYR A 65 -7.70 0.70 -5.57
CA TYR A 65 -7.34 2.08 -5.24
C TYR A 65 -6.91 2.92 -6.44
N LEU A 66 -6.70 2.30 -7.60
CA LEU A 66 -6.47 3.03 -8.84
C LEU A 66 -7.80 3.43 -9.46
N GLY A 67 -8.09 4.73 -9.47
CA GLY A 67 -9.18 5.28 -10.27
C GLY A 67 -8.90 5.16 -11.77
N ALA A 68 -9.94 5.34 -12.58
CA ALA A 68 -9.87 5.29 -14.03
C ALA A 68 -8.81 6.25 -14.60
N ASP A 69 -8.65 7.43 -13.98
CA ASP A 69 -7.66 8.43 -14.39
C ASP A 69 -6.23 7.97 -14.14
N GLN A 70 -5.92 7.36 -12.98
CA GLN A 70 -4.58 6.85 -12.71
C GLN A 70 -4.22 5.66 -13.62
N LEU A 71 -5.18 4.78 -13.90
CA LEU A 71 -5.00 3.69 -14.87
C LEU A 71 -4.71 4.23 -16.27
N ARG A 72 -5.44 5.26 -16.70
CA ARG A 72 -5.25 5.89 -18.00
C ARG A 72 -3.91 6.60 -18.12
N SER A 73 -3.50 7.37 -17.11
CA SER A 73 -2.19 8.03 -17.10
C SER A 73 -1.04 7.02 -17.16
N ALA A 74 -1.10 5.96 -16.36
CA ALA A 74 -0.08 4.91 -16.36
C ALA A 74 0.00 4.16 -17.70
N PHE A 75 -1.14 3.92 -18.35
CA PHE A 75 -1.18 3.31 -19.68
C PHE A 75 -0.55 4.22 -20.75
N LEU A 76 -0.89 5.50 -20.74
CA LEU A 76 -0.36 6.47 -21.71
C LEU A 76 1.14 6.73 -21.53
N GLU A 77 1.64 6.72 -20.29
CA GLU A 77 3.07 6.87 -20.01
C GLU A 77 3.89 5.70 -20.56
N LYS A 78 3.35 4.48 -20.53
CA LYS A 78 4.00 3.29 -21.10
C LYS A 78 4.05 3.27 -22.64
N LEU A 79 3.26 4.10 -23.31
CA LEU A 79 3.22 4.19 -24.78
C LEU A 79 4.16 5.27 -25.36
N ARG A 80 4.80 6.05 -24.48
CA ARG A 80 5.89 6.97 -24.86
C ARG A 80 7.23 6.26 -24.84
#